data_AF-A6PXI2-F1
#
_entry.id   AF-A6PXI2-F1
#
_cell.length_a   1.000
_cell.length_b   1.000
_cell.length_c   1.000
_cell.angle_alpha   90.00
_cell.angle_beta   90.00
_cell.angle_gamma   90.00
#
_symmetry.space_group_name_H-M   'P 1'
#
loop_
_entity.id
_entity.type
_entity.pdbx_description
1 polymer ?
#
loop_
_entity_poly.entity_id
_entity_poly.type
_entity_poly.pdbx_seq_one_letter_code
_entity_poly.pdbx_strand_id
1 'polypeptide(L)'
;WIHCHTPATDASGPVKATMDVLFDDFQDMRLPAQLRVSLACCLNMCGAVYCSDIAILGYHRKPPMLDHEYLDKMCEIPLAIASCPTAAIKPAK
;
A
#
# COMPACT_ATOMS: atom_id res chain seq x y z
N TRP A 1 -3.36 -5.40 -6.63
CA TRP A 1 -3.52 -6.20 -7.87
C TRP A 1 -3.86 -7.62 -7.45
N ILE A 2 -4.22 -8.49 -8.41
CA ILE A 2 -5.12 -9.66 -8.27
C ILE A 2 -6.57 -9.27 -7.92
N HIS A 3 -6.80 -8.48 -6.86
CA HIS A 3 -8.17 -8.16 -6.43
C HIS A 3 -8.39 -6.71 -5.97
N CYS A 4 -7.45 -6.13 -5.21
CA CYS A 4 -7.62 -4.77 -4.67
C CYS A 4 -7.59 -3.69 -5.78
N HIS A 5 -8.39 -2.63 -5.62
CA HIS A 5 -8.53 -1.49 -6.54
C HIS A 5 -7.68 -0.26 -6.18
N THR A 6 -7.11 -0.19 -4.97
CA THR A 6 -6.15 0.85 -4.55
C THR A 6 -4.66 0.44 -4.51
N PRO A 7 -4.18 -0.59 -5.23
CA PRO A 7 -2.79 -1.04 -5.10
C PRO A 7 -1.84 -0.07 -5.80
N ALA A 8 -0.71 0.22 -5.17
CA ALA A 8 0.45 0.84 -5.82
C ALA A 8 1.42 -0.20 -6.40
N THR A 9 1.34 -1.45 -5.94
CA THR A 9 2.15 -2.58 -6.43
C THR A 9 1.37 -3.89 -6.31
N ASP A 10 1.88 -4.95 -6.93
CA ASP A 10 1.43 -6.32 -6.64
C ASP A 10 1.92 -6.79 -5.27
N ALA A 11 1.14 -7.68 -4.64
CA ALA A 11 1.56 -8.39 -3.44
C ALA A 11 2.26 -9.72 -3.76
N SER A 12 1.66 -10.58 -4.59
CA SER A 12 2.10 -11.97 -4.76
C SER A 12 3.48 -12.09 -5.42
N GLY A 13 3.73 -11.31 -6.46
CA GLY A 13 4.99 -11.29 -7.22
C GLY A 13 6.17 -10.85 -6.36
N PRO A 14 6.15 -9.66 -5.72
CA PRO A 14 7.23 -9.24 -4.85
C PRO A 14 7.44 -10.17 -3.66
N VAL A 15 6.38 -10.68 -3.02
CA VAL A 15 6.52 -11.68 -1.94
C VAL A 15 7.20 -12.94 -2.45
N LYS A 16 6.82 -13.45 -3.63
CA LYS A 16 7.47 -14.61 -4.24
C LYS A 16 8.96 -14.34 -4.51
N ALA A 17 9.28 -13.22 -5.15
CA ALA A 17 10.66 -12.85 -5.44
C ALA A 17 11.51 -12.66 -4.17
N THR A 18 10.94 -12.06 -3.12
CA THR A 18 11.61 -11.91 -1.82
C THR A 18 11.83 -13.26 -1.15
N MET A 19 10.82 -14.14 -1.15
CA MET A 19 10.95 -15.47 -0.55
C MET A 19 11.91 -16.39 -1.31
N ASP A 20 12.07 -16.21 -2.63
CA ASP A 20 13.06 -16.95 -3.41
C ASP A 20 14.50 -16.60 -3.00
N VAL A 21 14.77 -15.34 -2.65
CA VAL A 21 16.08 -14.90 -2.15
C VAL A 21 16.29 -15.29 -0.69
N LEU A 22 15.24 -15.21 0.14
CA LEU A 22 15.30 -15.54 1.57
C LEU A 22 15.10 -17.03 1.86
N PHE A 23 15.03 -17.90 0.84
CA PHE A 23 14.67 -19.29 1.05
C PHE A 23 15.72 -20.05 1.88
N ASP A 24 17.01 -19.79 1.65
CA ASP A 24 18.10 -20.41 2.43
C ASP A 24 18.02 -19.99 3.91
N ASP A 25 17.72 -18.71 4.18
CA ASP A 25 17.47 -18.18 5.53
C ASP A 25 16.20 -18.73 6.18
N PHE A 26 15.23 -19.16 5.38
CA PHE A 26 14.00 -19.76 5.90
C PHE A 26 14.22 -21.20 6.38
N GLN A 27 15.22 -21.90 5.83
CA GLN A 27 15.54 -23.29 6.18
C GLN A 27 16.51 -23.41 7.37
N ASP A 28 17.22 -22.34 7.72
CA ASP A 28 18.23 -22.32 8.78
C ASP A 28 17.94 -21.25 9.85
N MET A 29 18.47 -21.43 11.06
CA MET A 29 18.32 -20.51 12.19
C MET A 29 19.62 -19.74 12.47
N ARG A 30 20.19 -19.11 11.44
CA ARG A 30 21.46 -18.37 11.55
C ARG A 30 21.33 -16.93 12.05
N LEU A 31 20.11 -16.39 12.11
CA LEU A 31 19.86 -15.01 12.56
C LEU A 31 19.79 -14.92 14.09
N PRO A 32 20.21 -13.80 14.72
CA PRO A 32 20.16 -13.63 16.17
C PRO A 32 18.75 -13.70 16.78
N ALA A 33 17.72 -13.42 15.98
CA ALA A 33 16.31 -13.50 16.34
C ALA A 33 15.47 -13.76 15.07
N GLN A 34 14.20 -14.12 15.27
CA GLN A 34 13.26 -14.33 14.17
C GLN A 34 12.97 -13.03 13.43
N LEU A 35 13.35 -12.96 12.15
CA LEU A 35 13.08 -11.85 11.25
C LEU A 35 11.67 -11.96 10.66
N ARG A 36 10.87 -10.89 10.75
CA ARG A 36 9.54 -10.79 10.12
C ARG A 36 9.58 -9.77 9.00
N VAL A 37 9.31 -10.26 7.78
CA VAL A 37 9.20 -9.42 6.59
C VAL A 37 7.74 -9.38 6.15
N SER A 38 7.16 -8.18 6.09
CA SER A 38 5.78 -8.00 5.63
C SER A 38 5.71 -7.09 4.41
N LEU A 39 4.66 -7.31 3.61
CA LEU A 39 4.37 -6.48 2.44
C LEU A 39 2.93 -5.96 2.47
N ALA A 40 2.76 -4.71 2.04
CA ALA A 40 1.46 -4.11 1.78
C ALA A 40 1.50 -3.40 0.43
N CYS A 41 0.44 -3.59 -0.34
CA CYS A 41 0.34 -3.06 -1.70
C CYS A 41 0.06 -1.55 -1.76
N CYS A 42 -0.38 -0.93 -0.65
CA CYS A 42 -0.58 0.50 -0.49
C CYS A 42 -0.48 0.93 0.98
N LEU A 43 -0.54 2.23 1.23
CA LEU A 43 -0.44 2.85 2.56
C LEU A 43 -1.61 2.55 3.52
N ASN A 44 -2.66 1.85 3.07
CA ASN A 44 -3.67 1.32 3.99
C ASN A 44 -3.11 0.20 4.87
N MET A 45 -1.93 -0.34 4.53
CA MET A 45 -1.15 -1.27 5.37
C MET A 45 -1.99 -2.44 5.91
N CYS A 46 -2.78 -3.11 5.05
CA CYS A 46 -3.66 -4.20 5.43
C CYS A 46 -2.89 -5.47 5.88
N GLY A 47 -2.31 -5.45 7.07
CA GLY A 47 -1.46 -6.49 7.60
C GLY A 47 -0.51 -5.94 8.66
N ALA A 48 0.76 -6.36 8.63
CA ALA A 48 1.74 -6.05 9.67
C ALA A 48 2.87 -5.11 9.22
N VAL A 49 2.73 -4.42 8.09
CA VAL A 49 3.81 -3.57 7.53
C VAL A 49 4.26 -2.46 8.50
N TYR A 50 3.35 -1.91 9.29
CA TYR A 50 3.69 -0.87 10.27
C TYR A 50 4.44 -1.39 11.51
N CYS A 51 4.50 -2.71 11.71
CA CYS A 51 5.09 -3.35 12.91
C CYS A 51 6.01 -4.53 12.57
N SER A 52 6.56 -4.58 11.35
CA SER A 52 7.51 -5.62 10.93
C SER A 52 8.95 -5.15 11.04
N ASP A 53 9.88 -6.08 11.21
CA ASP A 53 11.32 -5.79 11.23
C ASP A 53 11.78 -5.21 9.88
N ILE A 54 11.26 -5.76 8.78
CA ILE A 54 11.43 -5.24 7.42
C ILE A 54 10.07 -5.13 6.75
N ALA A 55 9.82 -3.99 6.13
CA ALA A 55 8.55 -3.62 5.54
C ALA A 55 8.70 -3.24 4.07
N ILE A 56 7.98 -3.92 3.18
CA ILE A 56 7.87 -3.56 1.77
C ILE A 56 6.51 -2.87 1.56
N LEU A 57 6.54 -1.62 1.10
CA LEU A 57 5.34 -0.80 0.95
C LEU A 57 5.20 -0.27 -0.48
N GLY A 58 4.06 -0.55 -1.10
CA GLY A 58 3.66 0.12 -2.34
C GLY A 58 3.36 1.60 -2.09
N TYR A 59 3.96 2.47 -2.89
CA TYR A 59 3.87 3.93 -2.67
C TYR A 59 3.59 4.69 -3.97
N HIS A 60 2.54 5.50 -3.97
CA HIS A 60 2.25 6.43 -5.07
C HIS A 60 3.09 7.70 -4.95
N ARG A 61 3.59 8.22 -6.07
CA ARG A 61 4.42 9.45 -6.12
C ARG A 61 3.80 10.58 -6.94
N LYS A 62 2.54 10.42 -7.35
CA LYS A 62 1.79 11.40 -8.14
C LYS A 62 0.45 11.69 -7.46
N PRO A 63 -0.07 12.92 -7.55
CA PRO A 63 -1.42 13.24 -7.10
C PRO A 63 -2.50 12.41 -7.84
N PRO A 64 -3.72 12.30 -7.26
CA PRO A 64 -4.84 11.66 -7.93
C PRO A 64 -5.17 12.32 -9.27
N MET A 65 -5.57 11.52 -10.27
CA MET A 65 -6.17 12.02 -11.50
C MET A 65 -7.65 12.35 -11.22
N LEU A 66 -8.08 13.54 -11.60
CA LEU A 66 -9.45 14.01 -11.37
C LEU A 66 -10.31 13.73 -12.60
N ASP A 67 -11.39 12.97 -12.41
CA ASP A 67 -12.43 12.77 -13.41
C ASP A 67 -13.63 13.66 -13.09
N HIS A 68 -13.64 14.86 -13.64
CA HIS A 68 -14.66 15.86 -13.36
C HIS A 68 -16.07 15.49 -13.86
N GLU A 69 -16.19 14.55 -14.81
CA GLU A 69 -17.50 14.17 -15.35
C GLU A 69 -18.29 13.27 -14.38
N TYR A 70 -17.59 12.47 -13.58
CA TYR A 70 -18.18 11.48 -12.68
C TYR A 70 -18.06 11.83 -11.19
N LEU A 71 -17.25 12.83 -10.84
CA LEU A 71 -16.97 13.21 -9.45
C LEU A 71 -18.26 13.48 -8.65
N ASP A 72 -19.15 14.34 -9.17
CA ASP A 72 -20.42 14.67 -8.51
C ASP A 72 -21.46 13.53 -8.59
N LYS A 73 -21.28 12.59 -9.54
CA LYS A 73 -22.21 11.46 -9.74
C LYS A 73 -21.93 10.31 -8.77
N MET A 74 -20.67 10.14 -8.37
CA MET A 74 -20.19 8.95 -7.66
C MET A 74 -19.69 9.26 -6.24
N CYS A 75 -19.36 10.51 -5.92
CA CYS A 75 -18.72 10.87 -4.66
C CYS A 75 -19.52 11.92 -3.89
N GLU A 76 -19.60 11.73 -2.56
CA GLU A 76 -20.00 12.79 -1.65
C GLU A 76 -18.80 13.74 -1.42
N ILE A 77 -18.82 14.92 -2.04
CA ILE A 77 -17.72 15.90 -2.01
C ILE A 77 -17.18 16.19 -0.59
N PRO A 78 -18.02 16.38 0.44
CA PRO A 78 -17.52 16.62 1.80
C PRO A 78 -16.66 15.47 2.34
N LEU A 79 -17.01 14.21 2.02
CA LEU A 79 -16.23 13.05 2.44
C LEU A 79 -14.87 12.99 1.72
N ALA A 80 -14.86 13.31 0.43
CA ALA A 80 -13.62 13.37 -0.33
C ALA A 80 -12.66 14.43 0.24
N ILE A 81 -13.17 15.63 0.59
CA ILE A 81 -12.37 16.69 1.22
C ILE A 81 -11.84 16.23 2.59
N ALA A 82 -12.71 15.68 3.44
CA ALA A 82 -12.35 15.23 4.79
C ALA A 82 -11.35 14.07 4.82
N SER A 83 -11.26 13.29 3.75
CA SER A 83 -10.30 12.18 3.63
C SER A 83 -8.84 12.64 3.54
N CYS A 84 -8.57 13.91 3.19
CA CYS A 84 -7.22 14.39 2.98
C CYS A 84 -6.54 14.79 4.30
N PRO A 85 -5.48 14.09 4.74
CA PRO A 85 -4.82 14.37 6.02
C PRO A 85 -4.09 15.73 6.04
N THR A 86 -3.80 16.29 4.86
CA THR A 86 -3.09 17.57 4.69
C THR A 86 -3.98 18.69 4.14
N ALA A 87 -5.29 18.45 4.03
CA ALA A 87 -6.25 19.40 3.48
C ALA A 87 -5.89 19.95 2.07
N ALA A 88 -5.26 19.13 1.23
CA ALA A 88 -4.89 19.50 -0.13
C ALA A 88 -6.07 19.51 -1.13
N ILE A 89 -7.21 18.93 -0.75
CA ILE A 89 -8.43 18.87 -1.57
C ILE A 89 -9.33 20.04 -1.18
N LYS A 90 -9.77 20.82 -2.17
CA LYS A 90 -10.69 21.95 -2.00
C LYS A 90 -11.79 21.91 -3.07
N PRO A 91 -12.99 22.42 -2.76
CA PRO A 91 -14.05 22.56 -3.77
C PRO A 91 -13.59 23.52 -4.88
N ALA A 92 -14.01 23.22 -6.11
CA ALA A 92 -13.73 24.05 -7.28
C ALA A 92 -14.78 25.14 -7.46
N LYS A 93 -15.09 25.88 -6.39
CA LYS A 93 -15.75 27.19 -6.30
C LYS A 93 -16.15 27.46 -4.86
#